data_AF-A0A920FSE8-F1
#
_entry.id   AF-A0A920FSE8-F1
#
_cell.length_a   1.000
_cell.length_b   1.000
_cell.length_c   1.000
_cell.angle_alpha   90.00
_cell.angle_beta   90.00
_cell.angle_gamma   90.00
#
_symmetry.space_group_name_H-M   'P 1'
#
loop_
_entity.id
_entity.type
_entity.pdbx_description
1 polymer ?
#
loop_
_entity_poly.entity_id
_entity_poly.type
_entity_poly.pdbx_seq_one_letter_code
_entity_poly.pdbx_strand_id
1 'polypeptide(L)' 'MSSSNGYYVPHQTKWPFLTTVSVFILFIGAANFMNGTGGLYTVFLWTFALIYYGLCVVFQR' A
#
# COMPACT_ATOMS: atom_id res chain seq x y z
N MET A 1 -19.40 36.84 9.85
CA MET A 1 -18.88 35.83 8.91
C MET A 1 -17.47 35.46 9.35
N SER A 2 -17.34 34.45 10.22
CA SER A 2 -16.04 33.91 10.61
C SER A 2 -15.88 32.60 9.85
N SER A 3 -15.16 32.64 8.73
CA SER A 3 -14.83 31.45 7.96
C SER A 3 -14.29 30.38 8.91
N SER A 4 -14.98 29.26 8.99
CA SER A 4 -14.55 28.00 9.56
C SER A 4 -13.16 27.68 9.03
N ASN A 5 -12.15 28.03 9.82
CA ASN A 5 -10.73 27.81 9.53
C ASN A 5 -10.46 26.32 9.74
N GLY A 6 -10.94 25.50 8.79
CA GLY A 6 -10.96 24.05 8.82
C GLY A 6 -9.57 23.47 8.58
N TYR A 7 -8.64 23.74 9.49
CA TYR A 7 -7.37 23.04 9.51
C TYR A 7 -7.63 21.58 9.85
N TYR A 8 -7.20 20.69 8.96
CA TYR A 8 -7.24 19.26 9.20
C TYR A 8 -6.31 18.93 10.37
N VAL A 9 -6.89 18.39 11.44
CA VAL A 9 -6.13 17.85 12.58
C VAL A 9 -5.70 16.43 12.22
N PRO A 10 -4.39 16.14 12.16
CA PRO A 10 -3.91 14.83 11.75
C PRO A 10 -4.36 13.76 12.74
N HIS A 11 -5.08 12.75 12.24
CA HIS A 11 -5.36 11.55 13.01
C HIS A 11 -4.25 10.52 12.79
N GLN A 12 -3.89 9.79 13.86
CA GLN A 12 -2.86 8.75 13.76
C GLN A 12 -3.33 7.65 12.79
N THR A 13 -2.65 7.56 11.66
CA THR A 13 -2.87 6.52 10.65
C THR A 13 -1.58 5.73 10.45
N LYS A 14 -1.68 4.40 10.62
CA LYS A 14 -0.55 3.47 10.39
C LYS A 14 -0.55 2.93 8.96
N TRP A 15 -1.57 3.26 8.17
CA TRP A 15 -1.74 2.78 6.79
C TRP A 15 -0.58 3.18 5.87
N PRO A 16 -0.04 4.42 5.88
CA PRO A 16 1.05 4.81 4.97
C PRO A 16 2.30 3.96 5.15
N PHE A 17 2.64 3.61 6.39
CA PHE A 17 3.79 2.76 6.70
C PHE A 17 3.62 1.37 6.10
N LEU A 18 2.47 0.72 6.34
CA LEU A 18 2.18 -0.60 5.79
C LEU A 18 2.19 -0.59 4.25
N THR A 19 1.68 0.47 3.63
CA THR A 19 1.72 0.64 2.17
C THR A 19 3.15 0.73 1.65
N THR A 20 4.03 1.52 2.29
CA THR A 20 5.42 1.63 1.85
C THR A 20 6.19 0.31 1.92
N VAL A 21 6.01 -0.46 2.99
CA VAL A 21 6.64 -1.78 3.13
C VAL A 21 6.11 -2.76 2.07
N SER A 22 4.81 -2.73 1.82
CA SER A 22 4.20 -3.59 0.79
C SER A 22 4.70 -3.23 -0.60
N VAL A 23 4.80 -1.94 -0.95
CA VAL A 23 5.33 -1.50 -2.24
C VAL A 23 6.79 -1.94 -2.43
N PHE A 24 7.60 -1.88 -1.37
CA PHE A 24 8.99 -2.37 -1.42
C PHE A 24 9.06 -3.87 -1.73
N ILE A 25 8.25 -4.68 -1.04
CA ILE A 25 8.18 -6.14 -1.28
C ILE A 25 7.61 -6.46 -2.66
N LEU A 26 6.67 -5.65 -3.17
CA LEU A 26 6.14 -5.79 -4.53
C LEU A 26 7.25 -5.66 -5.58
N PHE A 27 8.14 -4.66 -5.44
CA PHE A 27 9.25 -4.48 -6.36
C PHE A 27 10.26 -5.64 -6.30
N ILE A 28 10.51 -6.18 -5.11
CA ILE A 28 11.35 -7.38 -4.95
C ILE A 28 10.69 -8.56 -5.66
N GLY A 29 9.40 -8.80 -5.43
CA GLY A 29 8.65 -9.86 -6.09
C GLY A 29 8.64 -9.72 -7.61
N ALA A 30 8.42 -8.50 -8.12
CA ALA A 30 8.42 -8.19 -9.55
C ALA A 30 9.80 -8.43 -10.19
N ALA A 31 10.89 -8.00 -9.54
CA ALA A 31 12.24 -8.21 -10.04
C ALA A 31 12.57 -9.71 -10.16
N ASN A 32 12.21 -10.50 -9.15
CA ASN A 32 12.41 -11.95 -9.17
C ASN A 32 11.50 -12.66 -10.18
N PHE A 33 10.26 -12.19 -10.34
CA PHE A 33 9.35 -12.68 -11.39
C PHE A 33 9.93 -12.45 -12.79
N MET A 34 10.44 -11.25 -13.06
CA MET A 34 11.08 -10.91 -14.33
C MET A 34 12.41 -11.65 -14.53
N ASN A 35 13.08 -12.07 -13.45
CA ASN A 35 14.30 -12.88 -13.50
C ASN A 35 14.01 -14.37 -13.78
N GLY A 36 12.75 -14.79 -13.84
CA GLY A 36 12.38 -16.19 -14.07
C GLY A 36 12.65 -17.10 -12.87
N THR A 37 12.88 -16.54 -11.68
CA THR A 37 13.09 -17.31 -10.45
C THR A 37 11.76 -17.96 -10.04
N GLY A 38 11.62 -19.25 -10.34
CA GLY A 38 10.41 -20.02 -10.07
C GLY A 38 9.98 -19.95 -8.60
N GLY A 39 8.68 -19.73 -8.36
CA GLY A 39 8.07 -19.72 -7.01
C GLY A 39 7.85 -18.33 -6.41
N LEU A 40 8.66 -17.32 -6.77
CA LEU A 40 8.55 -15.97 -6.21
C LEU A 40 7.49 -15.08 -6.86
N TYR A 41 6.87 -15.54 -7.96
CA TYR A 41 5.69 -14.88 -8.54
C TYR A 41 4.51 -14.81 -7.55
N THR A 42 4.43 -15.76 -6.62
CA THR A 42 3.42 -15.77 -5.55
C THR A 42 3.61 -14.56 -4.63
N VAL A 43 4.84 -14.20 -4.29
CA VAL A 43 5.16 -13.01 -3.47
C VAL A 43 4.70 -11.74 -4.16
N PHE A 44 4.92 -11.62 -5.47
CA PHE A 44 4.40 -10.50 -6.26
C PHE A 44 2.87 -10.39 -6.18
N LEU A 45 2.16 -11.51 -6.42
CA LEU A 45 0.69 -11.53 -6.43
C LEU A 45 0.07 -11.25 -5.04
N TRP A 46 0.59 -11.86 -3.98
CA TRP A 46 0.12 -11.64 -2.61
C TRP A 46 0.32 -10.20 -2.15
N THR A 47 1.46 -9.61 -2.50
CA THR A 47 1.77 -8.23 -2.10
C THR A 47 0.93 -7.22 -2.89
N PHE A 48 0.66 -7.52 -4.17
CA PHE A 48 -0.27 -6.72 -4.98
C PHE A 48 -1.69 -6.75 -4.40
N ALA A 49 -2.18 -7.91 -3.99
CA ALA A 49 -3.48 -8.06 -3.34
C ALA A 49 -3.57 -7.30 -2.00
N LEU A 50 -2.50 -7.29 -1.19
CA LEU A 50 -2.42 -6.52 0.05
C LEU A 50 -2.53 -5.01 -0.17
N ILE A 51 -1.82 -4.49 -1.18
CA ILE A 51 -1.88 -3.06 -1.54
C ILE A 51 -3.29 -2.69 -2.03
N TYR A 52 -3.88 -3.53 -2.88
CA TYR A 52 -5.24 -3.33 -3.39
C TYR A 52 -6.27 -3.30 -2.26
N TYR A 53 -6.22 -4.29 -1.35
CA TYR A 53 -7.11 -4.33 -0.19
C TYR A 53 -6.92 -3.11 0.73
N GLY A 54 -5.67 -2.71 1.00
CA GLY A 54 -5.37 -1.52 1.78
C GLY A 54 -5.91 -0.23 1.16
N LEU A 55 -5.79 -0.07 -0.17
CA LEU A 55 -6.39 1.04 -0.90
C LEU A 55 -7.91 1.03 -0.82
N CYS A 56 -8.56 -0.12 -1.05
CA CYS A 56 -10.01 -0.23 -0.95
C CYS A 56 -10.52 0.14 0.45
N VAL A 57 -9.87 -0.35 1.51
CA VAL A 57 -10.27 -0.04 2.90
C VAL A 57 -10.07 1.45 3.23
N VAL A 58 -9.02 2.08 2.70
CA VAL A 58 -8.77 3.52 2.90
C VAL A 58 -9.76 4.38 2.13
N PHE A 59 -10.15 4.00 0.91
CA PHE A 59 -11.12 4.75 0.09
C PHE A 59 -12.59 4.52 0.49
N GLN A 60 -12.89 3.50 1.29
CA GLN A 60 -14.24 3.21 1.79
C GLN A 60 -14.57 3.85 3.14
N ARG A 61 -13.64 4.59 3.75
CA ARG A 61 -13.87 5.38 4.97
C ARG A 61 -13.89 6.87 4.68
#